data_AF-A0A2G5FPF8-F1
#
_entry.id   AF-A0A2G5FPF8-F1
#
_cell.length_a   1.000
_cell.length_b   1.000
_cell.length_c   1.000
_cell.angle_alpha   90.00
_cell.angle_beta   90.00
_cell.angle_gamma   90.00
#
_symmetry.space_group_name_H-M   'P 1'
#
loop_
_entity.id
_entity.type
_entity.pdbx_description
1 polymer ?
#
loop_
_entity_poly.entity_id
_entity_poly.type
_entity_poly.pdbx_seq_one_letter_code
_entity_poly.pdbx_strand_id
1 'polypeptide(L)'
;MKHDLENIRSALSSYQVEMTPRPDGSVVLTVANAERQLVRVLDGSCSTQEVIRLIHFDMTLDEDADSVNEAVKHCSATQLPTYSREPLFRTRASRLWAMRKLEKK
;
A
#
# COMPACT_ATOMS: atom_id res chain seq x y z
N MET A 1 19.69 14.97 2.27
CA MET A 1 18.31 14.81 2.79
C MET A 1 17.47 14.27 1.65
N LYS A 2 16.91 13.06 1.70
CA LYS A 2 16.40 12.45 0.45
C LYS A 2 14.89 12.55 0.22
N HIS A 3 14.13 12.98 1.22
CA HIS A 3 12.71 13.25 1.05
C HIS A 3 12.45 14.75 1.06
N ASP A 4 11.78 15.22 0.01
CA ASP A 4 11.24 16.57 -0.09
C ASP A 4 9.97 16.64 0.78
N LEU A 5 10.18 17.03 2.04
CA LEU A 5 9.12 17.08 3.05
C LEU A 5 8.05 18.12 2.70
N GLU A 6 8.42 19.21 2.03
CA GLU A 6 7.48 20.23 1.57
C GLU A 6 6.56 19.68 0.48
N ASN A 7 7.12 18.92 -0.46
CA ASN A 7 6.33 18.25 -1.49
C ASN A 7 5.37 17.21 -0.89
N ILE A 8 5.81 16.42 0.09
CA ILE A 8 4.94 15.47 0.81
C ILE A 8 3.80 16.21 1.52
N ARG A 9 4.10 17.32 2.20
CA ARG A 9 3.10 18.12 2.90
C ARG A 9 2.09 18.78 1.96
N SER A 10 2.56 19.26 0.82
CA SER A 10 1.72 19.87 -0.22
C SER A 10 0.77 18.83 -0.85
N ALA A 11 1.30 17.66 -1.22
CA ALA A 11 0.54 16.58 -1.84
C ALA A 11 -0.53 15.99 -0.91
N LEU A 12 -0.26 15.96 0.39
CA LEU A 12 -1.16 15.44 1.43
C LEU A 12 -1.94 16.55 2.16
N SER A 13 -2.15 17.70 1.52
CA SER A 13 -2.82 18.87 2.11
C SER A 13 -4.26 18.63 2.55
N SER A 14 -4.92 17.59 2.03
CA SER A 14 -6.24 17.13 2.48
C SER A 14 -6.22 16.40 3.82
N TYR A 15 -5.03 16.04 4.33
CA TYR A 15 -4.84 15.30 5.57
C TYR A 15 -4.10 16.15 6.60
N GLN A 16 -4.28 15.83 7.88
CA GLN A 16 -3.46 16.38 8.94
C GLN A 16 -2.13 15.62 8.99
N VAL A 17 -1.05 16.31 8.63
CA VAL A 17 0.29 15.70 8.53
C VAL A 17 1.20 16.25 9.62
N GLU A 18 1.75 15.36 10.44
CA GLU A 18 2.80 15.64 11.41
C GLU A 18 4.09 14.89 11.04
N MET A 19 5.23 15.56 11.17
CA MET A 19 6.54 15.01 10.86
C MET A 19 7.46 15.18 12.06
N THR A 20 7.95 14.07 12.61
CA THR A 20 8.88 14.10 13.75
C THR A 20 10.23 13.51 13.33
N PRO A 21 11.33 14.30 13.39
CA PRO A 21 12.65 13.80 13.07
C PRO A 21 13.15 12.86 14.16
N ARG A 22 13.86 11.81 13.77
CA ARG A 22 14.53 10.87 14.68
C ARG A 22 16.04 11.10 14.67
N PRO A 23 16.73 10.73 15.77
CA PRO A 23 18.19 10.91 15.89
C PRO A 23 18.99 10.06 14.89
N ASP A 24 18.38 9.04 14.27
CA ASP A 24 18.97 8.23 13.21
C ASP A 24 18.89 8.89 11.81
N GLY A 25 18.30 10.08 11.71
CA GLY A 25 18.10 10.79 10.45
C GLY A 25 16.86 10.35 9.67
N SER A 26 16.09 9.39 10.20
CA SER A 26 14.76 9.05 9.67
C SER A 26 13.70 10.07 10.14
N VAL A 27 12.55 10.09 9.48
CA VAL A 27 11.42 10.96 9.86
C VAL A 27 10.19 10.08 10.09
N VAL A 28 9.54 10.20 11.24
CA VAL A 28 8.22 9.58 11.44
C VAL A 28 7.18 10.54 10.88
N LEU A 29 6.43 10.03 9.91
CA LEU A 29 5.30 10.70 9.28
C LEU A 29 4.01 10.14 9.88
N THR A 30 3.23 11.02 10.48
CA THR A 30 1.89 10.74 10.98
C THR A 30 0.89 11.46 10.08
N VAL A 31 0.02 10.72 9.42
CA VAL A 31 -1.02 11.25 8.53
C VAL A 31 -2.37 10.88 9.11
N ALA A 32 -3.22 11.86 9.40
CA ALA A 32 -4.54 11.65 9.95
C ALA A 32 -5.63 12.24 9.04
N ASN A 33 -6.72 11.50 8.90
CA ASN A 33 -8.02 11.95 8.39
C ASN A 33 -9.06 11.69 9.48
N ALA A 34 -10.21 12.34 9.45
CA ALA A 34 -11.21 12.40 10.53
C ALA A 34 -11.47 11.08 11.29
N GLU A 35 -11.38 9.93 10.63
CA GLU A 35 -11.65 8.60 11.22
C GLU A 35 -10.43 7.66 11.24
N ARG A 36 -9.28 8.07 10.67
CA ARG A 36 -8.14 7.18 10.43
C ARG A 36 -6.80 7.87 10.62
N GLN A 37 -5.87 7.16 11.24
CA GLN A 37 -4.49 7.59 11.42
C GLN A 37 -3.52 6.56 10.85
N LEU A 38 -2.57 7.02 10.06
CA LEU A 38 -1.48 6.25 9.47
C LEU A 38 -0.15 6.78 10.02
N VAL A 39 0.69 5.89 10.55
CA VAL A 39 2.04 6.22 11.02
C VAL A 39 3.05 5.44 10.19
N ARG A 40 4.02 6.14 9.62
CA ARG A 40 5.07 5.58 8.75
C ARG A 40 6.43 6.15 9.13
N VAL A 41 7.48 5.34 8.99
CA VAL A 41 8.86 5.81 9.15
C VAL A 41 9.47 5.97 7.76
N LEU A 42 10.05 7.14 7.50
CA LEU A 42 10.74 7.50 6.28
C LEU A 42 12.25 7.38 6.52
N ASP A 43 12.84 6.29 6.04
CA ASP A 43 14.26 5.94 6.21
C ASP A 43 15.12 6.30 4.97
N GLY A 44 14.52 6.85 3.92
CA GLY A 44 15.22 7.26 2.69
C GLY A 44 15.41 6.14 1.67
N SER A 45 14.87 4.94 1.91
CA SER A 45 14.92 3.80 0.97
C SER A 45 13.99 3.97 -0.24
N CYS A 46 12.83 4.61 -0.04
CA CYS A 46 11.84 4.86 -1.09
C CYS A 46 11.98 6.27 -1.68
N SER A 47 11.41 6.50 -2.86
CA SER A 47 11.25 7.84 -3.42
C SER A 47 10.08 8.61 -2.79
N THR A 48 10.10 9.95 -2.85
CA THR A 48 9.01 10.81 -2.35
C THR A 48 7.67 10.51 -3.01
N GLN A 49 7.67 10.26 -4.33
CA GLN A 49 6.46 9.94 -5.09
C GLN A 49 5.86 8.60 -4.67
N GLU A 50 6.68 7.58 -4.40
CA GLU A 50 6.21 6.29 -3.90
C GLU A 50 5.58 6.43 -2.51
N VAL A 51 6.21 7.20 -1.62
CA VAL A 51 5.66 7.48 -0.28
C VAL A 51 4.28 8.13 -0.39
N ILE A 52 4.13 9.18 -1.20
CA ILE A 52 2.85 9.88 -1.41
C ILE A 52 1.78 8.90 -1.94
N ARG A 53 2.12 8.09 -2.95
CA ARG A 53 1.19 7.11 -3.52
C ARG A 53 0.75 6.06 -2.50
N LEU A 54 1.69 5.54 -1.71
CA LEU A 54 1.39 4.55 -0.68
C LEU A 54 0.46 5.13 0.40
N ILE A 55 0.67 6.38 0.79
CA ILE A 55 -0.18 7.05 1.78
C ILE A 55 -1.59 7.24 1.22
N HIS A 56 -1.73 7.75 0.00
CA HIS A 56 -3.06 7.85 -0.62
C HIS A 56 -3.75 6.50 -0.68
N PHE A 57 -3.05 5.46 -1.17
CA PHE A 57 -3.60 4.12 -1.24
C PHE A 57 -4.07 3.64 0.13
N ASP A 58 -3.20 3.70 1.15
CA ASP A 58 -3.52 3.27 2.51
C ASP A 58 -4.71 4.05 3.08
N MET A 59 -4.81 5.35 2.82
CA MET A 59 -5.91 6.20 3.32
C MET A 59 -7.22 5.98 2.56
N THR A 60 -7.18 5.56 1.28
CA THR A 60 -8.37 5.29 0.44
C THR A 60 -8.93 3.88 0.58
N LEU A 61 -8.21 2.96 1.24
CA LEU A 61 -8.57 1.54 1.29
C LEU A 61 -9.95 1.24 1.89
N ASP A 62 -10.55 2.16 2.66
CA ASP A 62 -11.87 1.97 3.28
C ASP A 62 -13.01 2.73 2.59
N GLU A 63 -12.73 3.86 1.91
CA GLU A 63 -13.79 4.71 1.32
C GLU A 63 -14.50 4.02 0.14
N ASP A 64 -13.86 3.04 -0.51
CA ASP A 64 -14.42 2.23 -1.59
C ASP A 64 -14.14 0.73 -1.41
N ALA A 65 -13.86 0.27 -0.19
CA ALA A 65 -13.54 -1.13 0.08
C ALA A 65 -14.60 -2.08 -0.50
N ASP A 66 -15.88 -1.74 -0.37
CA ASP A 66 -16.99 -2.55 -0.88
C ASP A 66 -17.02 -2.58 -2.41
N SER A 67 -16.83 -1.43 -3.07
CA SER A 67 -16.76 -1.30 -4.53
C SER A 67 -15.56 -2.05 -5.11
N VAL A 68 -14.39 -1.92 -4.48
CA VAL A 68 -13.17 -2.66 -4.85
C VAL A 68 -13.34 -4.15 -4.61
N ASN A 69 -13.88 -4.55 -3.45
CA ASN A 69 -14.16 -5.96 -3.15
C ASN A 69 -15.15 -6.56 -4.15
N GLU A 70 -16.16 -5.80 -4.59
CA GLU A 70 -17.12 -6.23 -5.60
C GLU A 70 -16.47 -6.37 -6.98
N ALA A 71 -15.64 -5.40 -7.40
CA ALA A 71 -14.87 -5.50 -8.64
C ALA A 71 -13.87 -6.67 -8.62
N VAL A 72 -13.23 -6.93 -7.47
CA VAL A 72 -12.25 -8.01 -7.28
C VAL A 72 -12.93 -9.40 -7.29
N LYS A 73 -14.18 -9.55 -6.82
CA LYS A 73 -14.95 -10.81 -6.95
C LYS A 73 -15.09 -11.25 -8.41
N HIS A 74 -15.17 -10.29 -9.32
CA HIS A 74 -15.27 -10.55 -10.77
C HIS A 74 -13.92 -10.56 -11.48
N CYS A 75 -12.84 -10.15 -10.81
CA CYS A 75 -11.49 -10.27 -11.34
C CYS A 75 -10.99 -11.72 -11.24
N SER A 76 -10.78 -12.32 -12.40
CA SER A 76 -10.03 -13.56 -12.51
C SER A 76 -8.58 -13.32 -12.08
N ALA A 77 -8.15 -13.95 -10.98
CA ALA A 77 -6.76 -13.90 -10.51
C ALA A 77 -5.74 -14.40 -11.54
N THR A 78 -6.17 -15.10 -12.60
CA THR A 78 -5.29 -15.55 -13.69
C THR A 78 -5.13 -14.50 -14.80
N GLN A 79 -5.91 -13.42 -14.77
CA GLN A 79 -5.93 -12.35 -15.78
C GLN A 79 -5.44 -11.00 -15.23
N LEU A 80 -5.06 -10.94 -13.95
CA LEU A 80 -4.49 -9.72 -13.37
C LEU A 80 -3.12 -9.43 -14.01
N PRO A 81 -2.90 -8.23 -14.56
CA PRO A 81 -1.60 -7.87 -15.10
C PRO A 81 -0.59 -7.85 -13.95
N THR A 82 0.43 -8.70 -14.05
CA THR A 82 1.61 -8.59 -13.20
C THR A 82 2.45 -7.39 -13.65
N TYR A 83 3.42 -6.99 -12.83
CA TYR A 83 4.41 -5.96 -13.19
C TYR A 83 5.13 -6.28 -14.52
N SER A 84 5.27 -7.56 -14.88
CA SER A 84 5.83 -8.03 -16.16
C SER A 84 4.78 -8.29 -17.26
N ARG A 85 3.48 -8.09 -16.99
CA ARG A 85 2.34 -8.52 -17.84
C ARG A 85 2.32 -10.02 -18.17
N GLU A 86 3.04 -10.83 -17.41
CA GLU A 86 3.03 -12.28 -17.55
C GLU A 86 1.92 -12.90 -16.69
N PRO A 87 1.37 -14.06 -17.08
CA PRO A 87 0.40 -14.79 -16.26
C PRO A 87 0.99 -15.07 -14.87
N LEU A 88 0.19 -14.92 -13.82
CA LEU A 88 0.56 -15.39 -12.48
C LEU A 88 0.69 -16.93 -12.52
N PHE A 89 1.88 -17.42 -12.87
CA PHE A 89 2.23 -18.81 -12.70
C PHE A 89 2.24 -19.06 -11.19
N ARG A 90 1.16 -19.69 -10.69
CA ARG A 90 1.11 -20.19 -9.32
C ARG A 90 2.39 -20.97 -9.06
N THR A 91 3.26 -20.43 -8.20
CA THR A 91 4.49 -21.09 -7.80
C THR A 91 4.15 -22.51 -7.35
N ARG A 92 5.06 -23.47 -7.55
CA ARG A 92 4.84 -24.88 -7.19
C ARG A 92 4.35 -25.01 -5.74
N ALA A 93 4.83 -24.15 -4.84
CA ALA A 93 4.38 -24.03 -3.45
C ALA A 93 2.91 -23.59 -3.30
N SER A 94 2.47 -22.54 -3.99
CA SER A 94 1.06 -22.10 -3.95
C SER A 94 0.09 -23.15 -4.51
N ARG A 95 0.50 -23.90 -5.55
CA ARG A 95 -0.27 -25.01 -6.11
C ARG A 95 -0.39 -26.17 -5.11
N LEU A 96 0.71 -26.54 -4.43
CA LEU A 96 0.70 -27.58 -3.40
C LEU A 96 -0.19 -27.19 -2.20
N TRP A 97 -0.16 -25.93 -1.78
CA TRP A 97 -0.98 -25.45 -0.67
C TRP A 97 -2.48 -25.43 -1.01
N ALA A 98 -2.84 -25.10 -2.26
CA ALA A 98 -4.21 -25.19 -2.74
C ALA A 98 -4.70 -26.66 -2.87
N MET A 99 -3.85 -27.58 -3.33
CA MET A 99 -4.17 -29.01 -3.40
C MET A 99 -4.42 -29.62 -2.01
N ARG A 100 -3.67 -29.20 -0.98
CA ARG A 100 -3.92 -29.63 0.41
C ARG A 100 -5.29 -29.21 0.95
N LYS A 101 -5.90 -28.15 0.42
CA LYS A 101 -7.28 -27.75 0.77
C LYS A 101 -8.34 -28.58 0.03
N LEU A 102 -7.95 -29.31 -1.03
CA LEU A 102 -8.82 -30.17 -1.83
C LEU A 102 -8.77 -31.64 -1.37
N GLU A 103 -7.74 -32.04 -0.63
CA GLU A 103 -7.67 -33.34 0.06
C GLU A 103 -8.56 -33.33 1.31
N LYS A 104 -9.86 -33.36 1.01
CA LYS A 104 -11.04 -33.87 1.73
C LYS A 104 -11.06 -33.98 3.27
N LYS A 105 -12.20 -33.49 3.80
CA LYS A 105 -13.04 -34.29 4.71
C LYS A 105 -13.59 -35.52 3.98
#